data_AF-E7QZ06-F1
#
_entry.id   AF-E7QZ06-F1
#
_cell.length_a   1.000
_cell.length_b   1.000
_cell.length_c   1.000
_cell.angle_alpha   90.00
_cell.angle_beta   90.00
_cell.angle_gamma   90.00
#
_symmetry.space_group_name_H-M   'P 1'
#
loop_
_entity.id
_entity.type
_entity.pdbx_description
1 polymer ?
#
loop_
_entity_poly.entity_id
_entity_poly.type
_entity_poly.pdbx_seq_one_letter_code
_entity_poly.pdbx_strand_id
1 'polypeptide(L)'
;MKRTYTVKRLLGIDNGLVGVENDRERDVHECTVCGARFETTALRCPECGSHLFRTKTVVPNALVTLLVIVALAGVGAAYNVLEGDVPKG
;
A
#
# COMPACT_ATOMS: atom_id res chain seq x y z
N MET A 1 -4.83 -25.85 -15.42
CA MET A 1 -4.56 -24.38 -15.49
C MET A 1 -5.26 -23.53 -14.42
N LYS A 2 -6.43 -23.90 -13.85
CA LYS A 2 -7.07 -23.11 -12.76
C LYS A 2 -6.34 -23.16 -11.40
N ARG A 3 -5.83 -24.34 -10.99
CA ARG A 3 -5.17 -24.52 -9.68
C ARG A 3 -3.93 -23.64 -9.47
N THR A 4 -3.13 -23.45 -10.52
CA THR A 4 -1.90 -22.64 -10.46
C THR A 4 -2.19 -21.14 -10.29
N TYR A 5 -3.33 -20.65 -10.76
CA TYR A 5 -3.72 -19.25 -10.59
C TYR A 5 -4.13 -18.95 -9.14
N THR A 6 -4.91 -19.83 -8.51
CA THR A 6 -5.35 -19.69 -7.13
C THR A 6 -4.18 -19.66 -6.14
N VAL A 7 -3.16 -20.51 -6.36
CA VAL A 7 -1.96 -20.56 -5.51
C VAL A 7 -1.15 -19.26 -5.63
N LYS A 8 -0.99 -18.71 -6.84
CA LYS A 8 -0.27 -17.44 -7.04
C LYS A 8 -0.97 -16.26 -6.35
N ARG A 9 -2.30 -16.22 -6.37
CA ARG A 9 -3.11 -15.21 -5.68
C ARG A 9 -3.00 -15.30 -4.16
N LEU A 10 -3.01 -16.51 -3.60
CA LEU A 10 -2.85 -16.72 -2.15
C LEU A 10 -1.48 -16.27 -1.64
N LEU A 11 -0.43 -16.45 -2.46
CA LEU A 11 0.93 -16.05 -2.11
C LEU A 11 1.23 -14.58 -2.43
N GLY A 12 0.26 -13.84 -2.99
CA GLY A 12 0.43 -12.43 -3.39
C GLY A 12 1.46 -12.22 -4.51
N ILE A 13 1.79 -13.29 -5.24
CA ILE A 13 2.74 -13.32 -6.36
C ILE A 13 2.10 -12.76 -7.64
N ASP A 14 0.79 -12.54 -7.63
CA ASP A 14 0.15 -11.73 -8.65
C ASP A 14 0.53 -10.25 -8.48
N ASN A 15 0.86 -9.58 -9.58
CA ASN A 15 1.15 -8.14 -9.64
C ASN A 15 -0.12 -7.29 -9.39
N GLY A 16 -0.97 -7.72 -8.48
CA GLY A 16 -2.23 -7.11 -8.12
C GLY A 16 -1.97 -5.72 -7.55
N LEU A 17 -2.63 -4.73 -8.14
CA LEU A 17 -2.62 -3.35 -7.69
C LEU A 17 -3.20 -3.30 -6.28
N VAL A 18 -2.36 -3.10 -5.26
CA VAL A 18 -2.82 -2.72 -3.91
C VAL A 18 -3.26 -1.25 -3.96
N GLY A 19 -4.53 -1.03 -4.27
CA GLY A 19 -5.22 0.24 -4.08
C GLY A 19 -6.45 -0.01 -3.23
N VAL A 20 -6.80 0.95 -2.38
CA VAL A 20 -8.12 0.97 -1.75
C VAL A 20 -9.12 1.14 -2.89
N GLU A 21 -9.78 0.06 -3.28
CA GLU A 21 -10.89 0.07 -4.24
C GLU A 21 -12.08 0.68 -3.51
N ASN A 22 -12.21 2.01 -3.56
CA ASN A 22 -13.45 2.64 -3.09
C ASN A 22 -14.48 2.50 -4.21
N ASP A 23 -15.34 1.50 -4.08
CA ASP A 23 -16.20 0.99 -5.15
C ASP A 23 -17.38 1.93 -5.52
N ARG A 24 -17.63 3.05 -4.83
CA ARG A 24 -18.79 3.92 -5.14
C ARG A 24 -18.68 5.39 -4.70
N GLU A 25 -17.62 6.10 -5.02
CA GLU A 25 -17.58 7.54 -4.73
C GLU A 25 -17.18 8.32 -5.96
N ARG A 26 -17.98 9.36 -6.29
CA ARG A 26 -17.57 10.39 -7.24
C ARG A 26 -16.15 10.79 -6.85
N ASP A 27 -15.18 10.51 -7.71
CA ASP A 27 -13.78 10.86 -7.51
C ASP A 27 -13.67 12.40 -7.57
N VAL A 28 -14.07 13.06 -6.48
CA VAL A 28 -13.77 14.46 -6.24
C VAL A 28 -12.28 14.48 -5.94
N HIS A 29 -11.49 14.86 -6.93
CA HIS A 29 -10.05 15.00 -6.78
C HIS A 29 -9.74 16.37 -6.17
N GLU A 30 -8.86 16.40 -5.18
CA GLU A 30 -8.31 17.64 -4.63
C GLU A 30 -6.89 17.83 -5.20
N CYS A 31 -6.62 19.00 -5.80
CA CYS A 31 -5.29 19.33 -6.28
C CYS A 31 -4.36 19.57 -5.08
N THR A 32 -3.27 18.83 -4.97
CA THR A 32 -2.26 19.01 -3.92
C THR A 32 -1.44 20.29 -4.08
N VAL A 33 -1.56 21.00 -5.21
CA VAL A 33 -0.83 22.25 -5.49
C VAL A 33 -1.68 23.47 -5.14
N CYS A 34 -2.94 23.53 -5.55
CA CYS A 34 -3.80 24.70 -5.33
C CYS A 34 -5.01 24.45 -4.42
N GLY A 35 -5.23 23.21 -3.98
CA GLY A 35 -6.37 22.83 -3.12
C GLY A 35 -7.72 22.80 -3.83
N ALA A 36 -7.76 23.05 -5.15
CA ALA A 36 -9.01 23.02 -5.90
C ALA A 36 -9.60 21.60 -5.91
N ARG A 37 -10.91 21.50 -5.65
CA ARG A 37 -11.67 20.26 -5.76
C ARG A 37 -12.37 20.21 -7.11
N PHE A 38 -12.19 19.14 -7.86
CA PHE A 38 -12.75 18.99 -9.19
C PHE A 38 -13.08 17.52 -9.49
N GLU A 39 -14.16 17.32 -10.23
CA GLU A 39 -14.57 16.02 -10.73
C GLU A 39 -14.03 15.88 -12.16
N THR A 40 -12.79 15.42 -12.31
CA THR A 40 -12.23 15.17 -13.65
C THR A 40 -11.36 13.93 -13.69
N THR A 41 -11.47 13.15 -14.75
CA THR A 41 -10.54 12.05 -15.03
C THR A 41 -9.24 12.55 -15.67
N ALA A 42 -9.13 13.85 -15.95
CA ALA A 42 -7.96 14.44 -16.59
C ALA A 42 -6.74 14.45 -15.65
N LEU A 43 -5.56 14.19 -16.21
CA LEU A 43 -4.28 14.19 -15.50
C LEU A 43 -3.76 15.61 -15.16
N ARG A 44 -4.59 16.64 -15.30
CA ARG A 44 -4.25 18.03 -15.00
C ARG A 44 -5.36 18.71 -14.22
N CYS A 45 -4.98 19.52 -13.25
CA CYS A 45 -5.91 20.37 -12.53
C CYS A 45 -6.45 21.47 -13.47
N PRO A 46 -7.78 21.70 -13.56
CA PRO A 46 -8.35 22.74 -14.41
C PRO A 46 -8.05 24.16 -13.92
N GLU A 47 -7.78 24.33 -12.62
CA GLU A 47 -7.55 25.66 -12.02
C GLU A 47 -6.10 26.14 -12.19
N CYS A 48 -5.12 25.28 -11.91
CA CYS A 48 -3.70 25.68 -11.91
C CYS A 48 -2.86 24.97 -12.97
N GLY A 49 -3.43 24.03 -13.72
CA GLY A 49 -2.73 23.28 -14.76
C GLY A 49 -1.73 22.24 -14.25
N SER A 50 -1.58 22.06 -12.94
CA SER A 50 -0.63 21.10 -12.35
C SER A 50 -0.93 19.69 -12.81
N HIS A 51 0.11 18.90 -13.10
CA HIS A 51 -0.04 17.50 -13.41
C HIS A 51 -0.37 16.66 -12.16
N LEU A 52 -1.45 15.90 -12.23
CA LEU A 52 -1.91 15.01 -11.17
C LEU A 52 -1.36 13.60 -11.47
N PHE A 53 -0.08 13.38 -11.17
CA PHE A 53 0.51 12.05 -11.30
C PHE A 53 0.15 11.22 -10.07
N ARG A 54 -0.85 10.34 -10.18
CA ARG A 54 -1.08 9.28 -9.19
C ARG A 54 -0.24 8.07 -9.54
N THR A 55 1.04 8.10 -9.20
CA THR A 55 1.90 6.91 -9.29
C THR A 55 1.45 5.94 -8.20
N LYS A 56 0.68 4.91 -8.56
CA LYS A 56 0.36 3.83 -7.61
C LYS A 56 1.65 3.06 -7.33
N THR A 57 2.19 3.18 -6.12
CA THR A 57 3.31 2.36 -5.66
C THR A 57 2.82 0.92 -5.48
N VAL A 58 3.18 0.04 -6.40
CA VAL A 58 2.89 -1.39 -6.29
C VAL A 58 3.96 -2.03 -5.40
N VAL A 59 3.56 -2.51 -4.22
CA VAL A 59 4.43 -3.32 -3.36
C VAL A 59 4.13 -4.79 -3.65
N PRO A 60 4.99 -5.51 -4.39
CA PRO A 60 4.77 -6.92 -4.67
C PRO A 60 4.79 -7.74 -3.36
N ASN A 61 3.90 -8.72 -3.23
CA ASN A 61 3.82 -9.61 -2.06
C ASN A 61 3.70 -8.89 -0.70
N ALA A 62 2.95 -7.78 -0.61
CA ALA A 62 2.84 -6.97 0.61
C ALA A 62 2.56 -7.78 1.90
N LEU A 63 1.72 -8.83 1.81
CA LEU A 63 1.44 -9.74 2.93
C LEU A 63 2.70 -10.49 3.39
N VAL A 64 3.49 -11.03 2.46
CA VAL A 64 4.72 -11.76 2.77
C VAL A 64 5.74 -10.81 3.41
N THR A 65 5.92 -9.62 2.85
CA THR A 65 6.79 -8.59 3.41
C THR A 65 6.39 -8.25 4.85
N LEU A 66 5.09 -8.05 5.10
CA LEU A 66 4.58 -7.77 6.43
C LEU A 66 4.84 -8.94 7.40
N LEU A 67 4.55 -10.17 6.99
CA LEU A 67 4.78 -11.36 7.82
C LEU A 67 6.27 -11.52 8.20
N VAL A 68 7.18 -11.27 7.26
CA VAL A 68 8.63 -11.31 7.52
C VAL A 68 9.04 -10.26 8.53
N ILE A 69 8.55 -9.02 8.38
CA ILE A 69 8.86 -7.92 9.31
C ILE A 69 8.36 -8.27 10.72
N VAL A 70 7.11 -8.74 10.83
CA VAL A 70 6.52 -9.12 12.12
C VAL A 70 7.28 -10.28 12.76
N ALA A 71 7.66 -11.29 11.98
CA ALA A 71 8.43 -12.43 12.48
C ALA A 71 9.81 -12.01 13.01
N LEU A 72 10.55 -11.20 12.24
CA LEU A 72 11.87 -10.71 12.66
C LEU A 72 11.79 -9.83 13.91
N ALA A 73 10.81 -8.93 13.96
CA ALA A 73 10.56 -8.11 15.14
C ALA A 73 10.21 -8.96 16.37
N GLY A 74 9.36 -9.98 16.21
CA GLY A 74 9.00 -10.92 17.28
C GLY A 74 10.19 -11.74 17.78
N VAL A 75 11.05 -12.22 16.86
CA VAL A 75 12.29 -12.93 17.21
C VAL A 75 13.24 -12.03 17.99
N GLY A 76 13.45 -10.79 17.53
CA GLY A 76 14.29 -9.82 18.24
C GLY A 76 13.75 -9.50 19.64
N ALA A 77 12.43 -9.31 19.77
CA ALA A 77 11.80 -9.10 21.07
C ALA A 77 11.98 -10.31 22.00
N ALA A 78 11.80 -11.54 21.50
CA ALA A 78 12.01 -12.75 22.27
C ALA A 78 13.48 -12.91 22.70
N TYR A 79 14.43 -12.63 21.81
CA TYR A 79 15.86 -12.66 22.12
C TYR A 79 16.21 -11.68 23.25
N ASN A 80 15.76 -10.43 23.15
CA ASN A 80 16.00 -9.41 24.18
C ASN A 80 15.39 -9.80 25.54
N VAL A 81 14.21 -10.43 25.55
CA VAL A 81 13.60 -10.95 26.78
C VAL A 81 14.43 -12.07 27.40
N LEU A 82 15.01 -12.96 26.59
CA LEU A 82 15.84 -14.07 27.06
C LEU A 82 17.20 -13.58 27.60
N GLU A 83 17.82 -12.61 26.94
CA GLU A 83 19.09 -12.01 27.38
C GLU A 83 18.90 -11.06 28.58
N GLY A 84 17.66 -10.72 28.94
CA GLY A 84 17.33 -9.77 30.00
C GLY A 84 17.54 -8.30 29.61
N ASP A 85 17.80 -8.02 28.33
CA ASP A 85 18.03 -6.69 27.77
C ASP A 85 16.72 -6.06 27.29
N VAL A 86 15.73 -6.01 28.19
CA VAL A 86 14.46 -5.32 27.92
C VAL A 86 14.63 -3.87 28.34
N PRO A 87 14.62 -2.88 27.41
CA PRO A 87 14.68 -1.49 27.78
C PRO A 87 13.47 -1.16 28.65
N LYS A 88 13.73 -0.77 29.90
CA LYS A 88 12.71 -0.20 30.77
C LYS A 88 12.40 1.20 30.23
N GLY A 89 11.14 1.41 29.85
CA GLY A 89 10.64 2.71 29.40
C GLY A 89 10.74 3.79 30.46
#